data_AF-A0A1Z9PWL1-F1
#
_entry.id   AF-A0A1Z9PWL1-F1
#
_cell.length_a   1.000
_cell.length_b   1.000
_cell.length_c   1.000
_cell.angle_alpha   90.00
_cell.angle_beta   90.00
_cell.angle_gamma   90.00
#
_symmetry.space_group_name_H-M   'P 1'
#
loop_
_entity.id
_entity.type
_entity.pdbx_description
1 polymer ?
#
loop_
_entity_poly.entity_id
_entity_poly.type
_entity_poly.pdbx_seq_one_letter_code
_entity_poly.pdbx_strand_id
1 'polypeptide(L)'
;MKLKIIFILIFFSLLISSDSQTFKLKDGTKIIGAILSENDDFFEVDTSMGIVQVLKKDIKKQQFRVFLNDGNILVGNKISSSEERLILQTEMGVFKINKQDYFLILPSIKNDVFFILMFFIAIIN
;
A
#
# COMPACT_ATOMS: atom_id res chain seq x y z
N MET A 1 22.15 17.59 33.08
CA MET A 1 21.13 18.18 32.19
C MET A 1 21.40 17.97 30.70
N LYS A 2 22.65 18.10 30.21
CA LYS A 2 22.98 17.95 28.78
C LYS A 2 22.60 16.58 28.17
N LEU A 3 22.78 15.48 28.92
CA LEU A 3 22.43 14.12 28.44
C LEU A 3 20.90 13.90 28.27
N LYS A 4 20.07 14.54 29.12
CA LYS A 4 18.60 14.44 29.05
C LYS A 4 18.04 15.12 27.80
N ILE A 5 18.65 16.22 27.36
CA ILE A 5 18.24 16.98 26.16
C ILE A 5 18.54 16.19 24.88
N ILE A 6 19.69 15.50 24.83
CA ILE A 6 20.06 14.62 23.71
C ILE A 6 19.06 13.45 23.60
N PHE A 7 18.65 12.88 24.72
CA PHE A 7 17.69 11.77 24.74
C PHE A 7 16.29 12.19 24.23
N ILE A 8 15.85 13.41 24.56
CA ILE A 8 14.59 13.99 24.06
C ILE A 8 14.64 14.25 22.54
N LEU A 9 15.79 14.69 22.01
CA LEU A 9 15.95 14.95 20.58
C LEU A 9 15.91 13.66 19.75
N ILE A 10 16.52 12.58 20.25
CA ILE A 10 16.49 11.25 19.61
C ILE A 10 15.07 10.66 19.66
N PHE A 11 14.33 10.88 20.74
CA PHE A 11 12.95 10.41 20.87
C PHE A 11 12.00 11.14 19.91
N PHE A 12 12.27 12.40 19.58
CA PHE A 12 11.45 13.19 18.64
C PHE A 12 11.71 12.80 17.17
N SER A 13 12.93 12.43 16.80
CA SER A 13 13.25 11.97 15.43
C SER A 13 12.63 10.61 15.07
N LEU A 14 12.27 9.81 16.08
CA LEU A 14 11.61 8.50 15.90
C LEU A 14 10.11 8.62 15.53
N LEU A 15 9.50 9.80 15.64
CA LEU A 15 8.06 9.99 15.42
C LEU A 15 7.68 10.27 13.96
N ILE A 16 8.65 10.45 13.06
CA ILE A 16 8.40 10.70 11.64
C ILE A 16 8.71 9.43 10.85
N SER A 17 8.04 8.32 11.19
CA SER A 17 7.90 7.23 10.23
C SER A 17 6.70 7.58 9.37
N SER A 18 6.94 8.28 8.26
CA SER A 18 5.92 8.55 7.26
C SER A 18 5.79 7.34 6.35
N ASP A 19 4.67 6.63 6.46
CA ASP A 19 4.33 5.47 5.63
C ASP A 19 4.33 5.85 4.14
N SER A 20 5.43 5.53 3.46
CA SER A 20 5.65 5.92 2.06
C SER A 20 4.96 4.94 1.11
N GLN A 21 3.90 5.41 0.48
CA GLN A 21 3.04 4.67 -0.42
C GLN A 21 3.53 4.76 -1.86
N THR A 22 3.51 3.63 -2.56
CA THR A 22 3.77 3.58 -4.01
C THR A 22 2.46 3.48 -4.78
N PHE A 23 2.18 4.48 -5.61
CA PHE A 23 1.10 4.52 -6.58
C PHE A 23 1.63 4.19 -7.97
N LYS A 24 0.93 3.31 -8.70
CA LYS A 24 1.22 3.03 -10.12
C LYS A 24 0.11 3.63 -10.97
N LEU A 25 0.47 4.53 -11.89
CA LEU A 25 -0.48 5.16 -12.80
C LEU A 25 -0.65 4.35 -14.09
N LYS A 26 -1.72 4.66 -14.83
CA LYS A 26 -2.06 3.99 -16.10
C LYS A 26 -0.99 4.16 -17.17
N ASP A 27 -0.32 5.29 -17.20
CA ASP A 27 0.79 5.62 -18.11
C ASP A 27 2.11 4.90 -17.74
N GLY A 28 2.14 4.19 -16.60
CA GLY A 28 3.32 3.49 -16.10
C GLY A 28 4.15 4.28 -15.08
N THR A 29 3.82 5.57 -14.86
CA THR A 29 4.46 6.41 -13.86
C THR A 29 4.29 5.82 -12.46
N LYS A 30 5.34 5.91 -11.64
CA LYS A 30 5.31 5.53 -10.23
C LYS A 30 5.46 6.78 -9.38
N ILE A 31 4.50 7.02 -8.49
CA ILE A 31 4.56 8.09 -7.50
C ILE A 31 4.81 7.44 -6.14
N ILE A 32 5.83 7.90 -5.44
CA ILE A 32 6.25 7.36 -4.14
C ILE A 32 6.28 8.50 -3.15
N GLY A 33 5.56 8.36 -2.04
CA GLY A 33 5.50 9.39 -1.02
C GLY A 33 4.47 9.10 0.08
N ALA A 34 4.44 9.95 1.09
CA ALA A 34 3.52 9.81 2.21
C ALA A 34 2.16 10.43 1.89
N ILE A 35 1.06 9.75 2.20
CA ILE A 35 -0.29 10.32 2.02
C ILE A 35 -0.52 11.37 3.11
N LEU A 36 -0.71 12.63 2.71
CA LEU A 36 -1.07 13.73 3.60
C LEU A 36 -2.59 13.82 3.80
N SER A 37 -3.33 13.72 2.70
CA SER A 37 -4.78 13.82 2.69
C SER A 37 -5.40 12.97 1.56
N GLU A 38 -6.67 12.62 1.72
CA GLU A 38 -7.45 11.86 0.75
C GLU A 38 -8.86 12.45 0.66
N ASN A 39 -9.35 12.67 -0.55
CA ASN A 39 -10.77 12.94 -0.82
C ASN A 39 -11.31 11.97 -1.87
N ASP A 40 -12.48 12.24 -2.43
CA ASP A 40 -13.14 11.33 -3.38
C ASP A 40 -12.38 11.20 -4.72
N ASP A 41 -11.67 12.24 -5.14
CA ASP A 41 -11.06 12.34 -6.46
C ASP A 41 -9.55 12.07 -6.47
N PHE A 42 -8.84 12.43 -5.40
CA PHE A 42 -7.39 12.37 -5.35
C PHE A 42 -6.80 12.07 -3.96
N PHE A 43 -5.53 11.67 -3.98
CA PHE A 43 -4.64 11.65 -2.82
C PHE A 43 -3.67 12.82 -2.92
N GLU A 44 -3.47 13.53 -1.83
CA GLU A 44 -2.36 14.48 -1.68
C GLU A 44 -1.17 13.73 -1.08
N VAL A 45 -0.06 13.71 -1.82
CA VAL A 45 1.09 12.87 -1.50
C VAL A 45 2.33 13.75 -1.39
N ASP A 46 3.00 13.68 -0.25
CA ASP A 46 4.30 14.31 -0.04
C ASP A 46 5.41 13.42 -0.63
N THR A 47 6.04 13.91 -1.70
CA THR A 47 7.09 13.20 -2.41
C THR A 47 8.42 13.93 -2.25
N SER A 48 9.52 13.30 -2.68
CA SER A 48 10.84 13.98 -2.69
C SER A 48 10.91 15.23 -3.57
N MET A 49 9.95 15.42 -4.49
CA MET A 49 9.84 16.58 -5.36
C MET A 49 8.83 17.62 -4.85
N GLY A 50 8.28 17.41 -3.65
CA GLY A 50 7.22 18.20 -3.05
C GLY A 50 5.86 17.51 -3.12
N ILE A 51 4.82 18.27 -2.77
CA ILE A 51 3.44 17.76 -2.68
C ILE A 51 2.84 17.62 -4.08
N VAL A 52 2.31 16.44 -4.39
CA VAL A 52 1.64 16.13 -5.65
C VAL A 52 0.25 15.58 -5.42
N GLN A 53 -0.64 15.79 -6.39
CA GLN A 53 -1.98 15.19 -6.39
C GLN A 53 -1.99 13.94 -7.28
N VAL A 54 -2.38 12.81 -6.70
CA VAL A 54 -2.58 11.55 -7.39
C VAL A 54 -4.07 11.34 -7.62
N LEU A 55 -4.52 11.58 -8.85
CA LEU A 55 -5.92 11.39 -9.24
C LEU A 55 -6.28 9.90 -9.20
N LYS A 56 -7.31 9.53 -8.43
CA LYS A 56 -7.75 8.13 -8.28
C LYS A 56 -8.13 7.49 -9.62
N LYS A 57 -8.70 8.30 -10.53
CA LYS A 57 -9.03 7.87 -11.89
C LYS A 57 -7.82 7.46 -12.72
N ASP A 58 -6.63 7.97 -12.41
CA ASP A 58 -5.40 7.74 -13.18
C ASP A 58 -4.54 6.61 -12.61
N ILE A 59 -4.91 6.11 -11.43
CA ILE A 59 -4.30 4.91 -10.85
C ILE A 59 -4.60 3.69 -11.72
N LYS A 60 -3.57 2.89 -11.96
CA LYS A 60 -3.67 1.64 -12.72
C LYS A 60 -4.54 0.66 -11.97
N LYS A 61 -5.67 0.30 -12.57
CA LYS A 61 -6.56 -0.75 -12.05
C LYS A 61 -5.92 -2.11 -12.30
N GLN A 62 -5.44 -2.74 -11.24
CA GLN A 62 -5.00 -4.13 -11.25
C GLN A 62 -5.64 -4.83 -10.06
N GLN A 63 -6.42 -5.87 -10.35
CA GLN A 63 -7.11 -6.64 -9.32
C GLN A 63 -6.14 -7.60 -8.64
N PHE A 64 -6.26 -7.73 -7.32
CA PHE A 64 -5.49 -8.63 -6.47
C PHE A 64 -6.42 -9.43 -5.56
N ARG A 65 -5.98 -10.62 -5.20
CA ARG A 65 -6.47 -11.40 -4.06
C ARG A 65 -5.51 -11.20 -2.90
N VAL A 66 -6.06 -10.81 -1.75
CA VAL A 66 -5.33 -10.64 -0.50
C VAL A 66 -5.86 -11.67 0.48
N PHE A 67 -4.99 -12.57 0.92
CA PHE A 67 -5.30 -13.60 1.91
C PHE A 67 -4.90 -13.07 3.28
N LEU A 68 -5.92 -12.81 4.10
CA LEU A 68 -5.78 -12.29 5.45
C LEU A 68 -5.46 -13.43 6.43
N ASN A 69 -4.82 -13.10 7.54
CA ASN A 69 -4.41 -14.07 8.56
C ASN A 69 -5.59 -14.73 9.29
N ASP A 70 -6.76 -14.10 9.26
CA ASP A 70 -8.01 -14.64 9.80
C ASP A 70 -8.69 -15.65 8.85
N GLY A 71 -8.09 -15.93 7.69
CA GLY A 71 -8.61 -16.83 6.67
C GLY A 71 -9.52 -16.15 5.64
N ASN A 72 -9.84 -14.87 5.80
CA ASN A 72 -10.65 -14.14 4.83
C ASN A 72 -9.84 -13.81 3.57
N ILE A 73 -10.56 -13.68 2.45
CA ILE A 73 -9.97 -13.31 1.16
C ILE A 73 -10.64 -12.03 0.66
N LEU A 74 -9.85 -10.97 0.52
CA LEU A 74 -10.29 -9.73 -0.11
C LEU A 74 -9.89 -9.72 -1.58
N VAL A 75 -10.84 -9.35 -2.44
CA VAL A 75 -10.61 -9.18 -3.88
C VAL A 75 -10.90 -7.74 -4.26
N GLY A 76 -9.93 -7.07 -4.87
CA GLY A 76 -10.08 -5.67 -5.22
C GLY A 76 -8.95 -5.12 -6.07
N ASN A 77 -9.12 -3.89 -6.56
CA ASN A 77 -8.08 -3.17 -7.26
C ASN A 77 -7.07 -2.60 -6.28
N LYS A 78 -5.78 -2.87 -6.48
CA LYS A 78 -4.73 -2.24 -5.70
C LYS A 78 -4.64 -0.75 -6.04
N ILE A 79 -4.78 0.09 -5.01
CA ILE A 79 -4.59 1.54 -5.12
C ILE A 79 -3.13 1.89 -4.91
N SER A 80 -2.57 1.48 -3.77
CA SER A 80 -1.18 1.72 -3.39
C SER A 80 -0.67 0.65 -2.44
N SER A 81 0.65 0.57 -2.27
CA SER A 81 1.26 -0.23 -1.21
C SER A 81 2.54 0.41 -0.70
N SER A 82 2.82 0.18 0.56
CA SER A 82 4.09 0.44 1.21
C SER A 82 4.61 -0.85 1.86
N GLU A 83 5.68 -0.73 2.64
CA GLU A 83 6.18 -1.81 3.50
C GLU A 83 5.24 -2.06 4.69
N GLU A 84 4.53 -1.04 5.16
CA GLU A 84 3.66 -1.14 6.35
C GLU A 84 2.22 -1.51 6.01
N ARG A 85 1.72 -1.16 4.82
CA ARG A 85 0.29 -1.31 4.51
C ARG A 85 -0.06 -1.28 3.03
N LEU A 86 -1.20 -1.89 2.73
CA LEU A 86 -1.82 -2.00 1.43
C LEU A 86 -3.14 -1.22 1.40
N ILE A 87 -3.38 -0.46 0.33
CA ILE A 87 -4.69 0.15 0.08
C ILE A 87 -5.35 -0.58 -1.10
N LEU A 88 -6.51 -1.17 -0.84
CA LEU A 88 -7.25 -2.02 -1.76
C LEU A 88 -8.68 -1.51 -1.92
N GLN A 89 -9.12 -1.26 -3.16
CA GLN A 89 -10.51 -0.94 -3.45
C GLN A 89 -11.27 -2.20 -3.87
N THR A 90 -12.15 -2.66 -2.99
CA THR A 90 -13.07 -3.77 -3.24
C THR A 90 -14.45 -3.24 -3.64
N GLU A 91 -15.36 -4.13 -3.99
CA GLU A 91 -16.77 -3.77 -4.24
C GLU A 91 -17.50 -3.28 -2.98
N MET A 92 -17.01 -3.67 -1.79
CA MET A 92 -17.57 -3.26 -0.51
C MET A 92 -17.01 -1.94 0.00
N GLY A 93 -15.94 -1.42 -0.62
CA GLY A 93 -15.30 -0.17 -0.22
C GLY A 93 -13.77 -0.23 -0.26
N VAL A 94 -13.15 0.80 0.31
CA VAL A 94 -11.68 0.92 0.38
C VAL A 94 -11.18 0.35 1.71
N PHE A 95 -10.30 -0.63 1.62
CA PHE A 95 -9.66 -1.27 2.77
C PHE A 95 -8.20 -0.81 2.87
N LYS A 96 -7.81 -0.37 4.07
CA LYS A 96 -6.43 -0.05 4.47
C LYS A 96 -5.96 -1.19 5.36
N ILE A 97 -5.12 -2.07 4.83
CA ILE A 97 -4.75 -3.35 5.43
C ILE A 97 -3.28 -3.28 5.85
N ASN A 98 -2.95 -3.53 7.11
CA ASN A 98 -1.55 -3.50 7.54
C ASN A 98 -0.82 -4.74 7.04
N LYS A 99 0.50 -4.64 6.88
CA LYS A 99 1.34 -5.71 6.38
C LYS A 99 1.27 -6.95 7.27
N GLN A 100 1.06 -6.78 8.57
CA GLN A 100 0.95 -7.87 9.53
C GLN A 100 -0.40 -8.59 9.47
N ASP A 101 -1.41 -8.05 8.78
CA ASP A 101 -2.77 -8.62 8.75
C ASP A 101 -2.98 -9.60 7.59
N TYR A 102 -2.02 -9.70 6.66
CA TYR A 102 -2.09 -10.59 5.50
C TYR A 102 -0.77 -11.34 5.27
N PHE A 103 -0.89 -12.60 4.87
CA PHE A 103 0.28 -13.44 4.59
C PHE A 103 0.58 -13.54 3.09
N LEU A 104 -0.42 -13.33 2.23
CA LEU A 104 -0.25 -13.50 0.79
C LEU A 104 -1.07 -12.49 -0.01
N ILE A 105 -0.46 -11.95 -1.07
CA ILE A 105 -1.11 -11.10 -2.06
C ILE A 105 -0.72 -11.56 -3.47
N LEU A 106 -1.70 -11.82 -4.32
CA LEU A 106 -1.49 -12.29 -5.69
C LEU A 106 -2.30 -11.47 -6.68
N PRO A 107 -1.76 -11.14 -7.87
CA PRO A 107 -2.57 -10.54 -8.92
C PRO A 107 -3.68 -11.52 -9.32
N SER A 108 -4.89 -10.99 -9.47
CA SER A 108 -6.03 -11.75 -9.98
C SER A 108 -5.85 -11.90 -11.48
N ILE A 109 -5.60 -13.12 -11.93
CA ILE A 109 -5.43 -13.48 -13.35
C ILE A 109 -6.60 -14.38 -13.72
N LYS A 110 -7.18 -14.19 -14.90
CA LYS A 110 -8.34 -14.97 -15.37
C LYS A 110 -8.07 -16.47 -15.55
N ASN A 111 -6.81 -16.91 -15.51
CA ASN A 111 -6.44 -18.29 -15.72
C ASN A 111 -6.10 -18.96 -14.38
N ASP A 112 -7.00 -19.83 -13.93
CA ASP A 112 -6.92 -20.51 -12.65
C ASP A 112 -5.68 -21.40 -12.52
N VAL A 113 -5.17 -21.97 -13.63
CA VAL A 113 -3.95 -22.79 -13.61
C VAL A 113 -2.73 -21.95 -13.24
N PHE A 114 -2.60 -20.75 -13.83
CA PHE A 114 -1.51 -19.84 -13.48
C PHE A 114 -1.64 -19.32 -12.05
N PHE A 115 -2.87 -19.08 -11.60
CA PHE A 115 -3.11 -18.67 -10.22
C PHE A 115 -2.68 -19.75 -9.22
N ILE A 116 -3.09 -21.01 -9.44
CA ILE A 116 -2.69 -22.16 -8.62
C ILE A 116 -1.16 -22.30 -8.60
N LEU A 117 -0.52 -22.20 -9.77
CA LEU A 117 0.95 -22.25 -9.87
C LEU A 117 1.61 -21.12 -9.06
N MET A 118 1.14 -19.88 -9.20
CA MET A 118 1.65 -18.74 -8.42
C MET A 118 1.46 -18.93 -6.92
N PHE A 119 0.34 -19.51 -6.49
CA PHE A 119 0.07 -19.80 -5.09
C PHE A 119 1.06 -20.82 -4.52
N PHE A 120 1.31 -21.93 -5.23
CA PHE A 120 2.32 -22.90 -4.82
C PHE A 120 3.73 -22.31 -4.77
N ILE A 121 4.12 -21.52 -5.79
CA ILE A 121 5.41 -20.84 -5.80
C ILE A 121 5.55 -19.90 -4.59
N ALA A 122 4.49 -19.17 -4.25
CA ALA A 122 4.51 -18.20 -3.16
C ALA A 122 4.54 -18.84 -1.76
N ILE A 123 4.16 -20.12 -1.61
CA ILE A 123 4.20 -20.85 -0.33
C ILE A 123 5.52 -21.59 -0.14
N ILE A 124 6.12 -22.07 -1.22
CA ILE A 124 7.37 -22.85 -1.19
C ILE A 124 8.59 -21.95 -0.90
N ASN A 125 8.50 -20.65 -1.20
CA ASN A 125 9.60 -19.68 -1.13
C ASN A 125 9.45 -18.78 0.11
#